data_AF-A0A832XXD7-F1
#
_entry.id   AF-A0A832XXD7-F1
#
_cell.length_a   1.000
_cell.length_b   1.000
_cell.length_c   1.000
_cell.angle_alpha   90.00
_cell.angle_beta   90.00
_cell.angle_gamma   90.00
#
_symmetry.space_group_name_H-M   'P 1'
#
loop_
_entity.id
_entity.type
_entity.pdbx_description
1 polymer ?
#
loop_
_entity_poly.entity_id
_entity_poly.type
_entity_poly.pdbx_seq_one_letter_code
_entity_poly.pdbx_strand_id
1 'polypeptide(L)'
;MPRAVICAYARTPFGKYHGALSGYSATELGAMAVKELLERAGIAPGSGLIDQVYMGHVLQTGAGQAPARQAAMNAGLPVTTPCTTINKVCGSSLKAAMIAATEIRAGVSNMVVAGGMESMSNAPHFVRGARRGA
;
A
#
# COMPACT_ATOMS: atom_id res chain seq x y z
N MET A 1 -22.56 15.83 -4.29
CA MET A 1 -21.49 14.81 -4.25
C MET A 1 -21.06 14.62 -2.80
N PRO A 2 -20.86 13.39 -2.32
CA PRO A 2 -20.31 13.13 -0.99
C PRO A 2 -18.96 13.84 -0.81
N ARG A 3 -18.63 14.24 0.42
CA ARG A 3 -17.34 14.87 0.75
C ARG A 3 -16.38 13.81 1.27
N ALA A 4 -15.25 13.61 0.58
CA ALA A 4 -14.17 12.77 1.07
C ALA A 4 -13.44 13.47 2.24
N VAL A 5 -13.15 12.72 3.30
CA VAL A 5 -12.43 13.19 4.49
C VAL A 5 -11.38 12.15 4.90
N ILE A 6 -10.38 12.57 5.67
CA ILE A 6 -9.37 11.66 6.24
C ILE A 6 -9.80 11.30 7.66
N CYS A 7 -10.10 10.03 7.91
CA CYS A 7 -10.60 9.57 9.22
C CYS A 7 -9.46 9.23 10.20
N ALA A 8 -8.33 8.74 9.70
CA ALA A 8 -7.18 8.35 10.50
C ALA A 8 -5.89 8.35 9.65
N TYR A 9 -4.72 8.29 10.29
CA TYR A 9 -3.43 8.15 9.62
C TYR A 9 -2.44 7.34 10.48
N ALA A 10 -1.55 6.62 9.80
CA ALA A 10 -0.41 5.93 10.40
C ALA A 10 0.74 5.88 9.40
N ARG A 11 1.98 5.80 9.90
CA ARG A 11 3.18 5.58 9.08
C ARG A 11 4.27 4.92 9.91
N THR A 12 5.18 4.23 9.24
CA THR A 12 6.46 3.82 9.82
C THR A 12 7.40 5.03 9.98
N PRO A 13 8.49 4.91 10.75
CA PRO A 13 9.62 5.84 10.66
C PRO A 13 10.26 5.80 9.27
N PHE A 14 10.95 6.88 8.88
CA PHE A 14 11.81 6.85 7.70
C PHE A 14 13.18 6.25 8.07
N GLY A 15 13.50 5.10 7.48
CA GLY A 15 14.81 4.48 7.63
C GLY A 15 15.85 5.10 6.67
N LYS A 16 17.11 5.18 7.12
CA LYS A 16 18.24 5.47 6.22
C LYS A 16 18.49 4.28 5.29
N TYR A 17 19.09 4.53 4.14
CA TYR A 17 19.53 3.49 3.21
C TYR A 17 20.48 2.51 3.93
N HIS A 18 20.21 1.21 3.82
CA HIS A 18 20.87 0.14 4.59
C HIS A 18 20.89 0.33 6.12
N GLY A 19 19.95 1.11 6.65
CA GLY A 19 19.81 1.38 8.08
C GLY A 19 18.84 0.44 8.79
N ALA A 20 18.24 0.93 9.88
CA ALA A 20 17.43 0.13 10.82
C ALA A 20 16.21 -0.60 10.21
N LEU A 21 15.70 -0.16 9.05
CA LEU A 21 14.55 -0.80 8.38
C LEU A 21 14.95 -1.68 7.19
N SER A 22 16.26 -1.90 6.94
CA SER A 22 16.73 -2.69 5.78
C SER A 22 16.30 -4.15 5.83
N GLY A 23 16.00 -4.70 7.02
CA GLY A 23 15.49 -6.07 7.18
C GLY A 23 14.03 -6.26 6.78
N TYR A 24 13.30 -5.20 6.43
CA TYR A 24 11.89 -5.27 6.07
C TYR A 24 11.66 -4.96 4.59
N SER A 25 10.85 -5.81 3.95
CA SER A 25 10.31 -5.57 2.62
C SER A 25 9.31 -4.40 2.63
N ALA A 26 9.06 -3.82 1.45
CA ALA A 26 8.07 -2.75 1.33
C ALA A 26 6.66 -3.20 1.75
N THR A 27 6.28 -4.45 1.45
CA THR A 27 4.95 -4.99 1.77
C THR A 27 4.77 -5.23 3.26
N GLU A 28 5.82 -5.64 3.98
CA GLU A 28 5.81 -5.74 5.45
C GLU A 28 5.66 -4.37 6.12
N LEU A 29 6.42 -3.37 5.66
CA LEU A 29 6.29 -1.99 6.14
C LEU A 29 4.88 -1.43 5.87
N GLY A 30 4.34 -1.71 4.68
CA GLY A 30 2.97 -1.37 4.32
C GLY A 30 1.93 -2.06 5.22
N ALA A 31 2.11 -3.34 5.51
CA ALA A 31 1.22 -4.10 6.39
C ALA A 31 1.21 -3.53 7.82
N MET A 32 2.38 -3.20 8.38
CA MET A 32 2.47 -2.58 9.70
C MET A 32 1.72 -1.24 9.75
N ALA A 33 1.88 -0.40 8.73
CA ALA A 33 1.21 0.88 8.64
C ALA A 33 -0.32 0.73 8.49
N VAL A 34 -0.80 -0.21 7.67
CA VAL A 34 -2.24 -0.47 7.49
C VAL A 34 -2.85 -1.06 8.76
N LYS A 35 -2.17 -1.98 9.43
CA LYS A 35 -2.64 -2.55 10.70
C LYS A 35 -2.83 -1.46 11.76
N GLU A 36 -1.81 -0.64 11.99
CA GLU A 36 -1.87 0.49 12.92
C GLU A 36 -2.94 1.52 12.52
N LEU A 37 -3.12 1.77 11.22
CA LEU A 37 -4.18 2.65 10.72
C LEU A 37 -5.57 2.14 11.12
N LEU A 38 -5.84 0.85 10.93
CA LEU A 38 -7.11 0.22 11.28
C LEU A 38 -7.36 0.26 12.79
N GLU A 39 -6.33 -0.01 13.59
CA GLU A 39 -6.38 0.08 15.05
C GLU A 39 -6.74 1.50 15.52
N ARG A 40 -6.06 2.53 14.99
CA ARG A 40 -6.35 3.95 15.30
C ARG A 40 -7.73 4.39 14.85
N ALA A 41 -8.23 3.81 13.76
CA ALA A 41 -9.57 4.09 13.25
C ALA A 41 -10.67 3.33 14.01
N GLY A 42 -10.32 2.38 14.90
CA GLY A 42 -11.28 1.51 15.58
C GLY A 42 -11.99 0.55 14.62
N ILE A 43 -11.34 0.17 13.51
CA ILE A 43 -11.93 -0.68 12.48
C ILE A 43 -11.37 -2.10 12.61
N ALA A 44 -12.24 -3.06 12.89
CA ALA A 44 -11.87 -4.47 12.81
C ALA A 44 -11.61 -4.84 11.33
N PRO A 45 -10.48 -5.49 10.99
CA PRO A 45 -10.15 -5.83 9.60
C PRO A 45 -11.25 -6.66 8.88
N GLY A 46 -11.92 -7.56 9.60
CA GLY A 46 -13.00 -8.40 9.07
C GLY A 46 -14.39 -7.75 9.05
N SER A 47 -14.51 -6.46 9.36
CA SER A 47 -15.82 -5.76 9.45
C SER A 47 -16.56 -5.62 8.12
N GLY A 48 -15.86 -5.81 6.98
CA GLY A 48 -16.43 -5.58 5.65
C GLY A 48 -16.62 -4.10 5.29
N LEU A 49 -16.13 -3.17 6.11
CA LEU A 49 -16.27 -1.74 5.85
C LEU A 49 -15.30 -1.21 4.79
N ILE A 50 -14.14 -1.86 4.59
CA ILE A 50 -13.12 -1.40 3.63
C ILE A 50 -13.47 -1.89 2.22
N ASP A 51 -13.89 -0.96 1.36
CA ASP A 51 -14.29 -1.25 -0.01
C ASP A 51 -13.08 -1.47 -0.93
N GLN A 52 -11.96 -0.81 -0.62
CA GLN A 52 -10.79 -0.78 -1.49
C GLN A 52 -9.51 -0.42 -0.73
N VAL A 53 -8.38 -0.97 -1.18
CA VAL A 53 -7.03 -0.61 -0.69
C VAL A 53 -6.16 -0.14 -1.85
N TYR A 54 -5.74 1.12 -1.80
CA TYR A 54 -4.80 1.70 -2.75
C TYR A 54 -3.45 1.95 -2.09
N MET A 55 -2.40 1.25 -2.54
CA MET A 55 -1.04 1.46 -2.04
C MET A 55 -0.08 1.82 -3.17
N GLY A 56 0.59 2.96 -3.03
CA GLY A 56 1.70 3.34 -3.88
C GLY A 56 2.95 2.49 -3.61
N HIS A 57 3.62 2.00 -4.65
CA HIS A 57 4.89 1.28 -4.54
C HIS A 57 5.65 1.38 -5.87
N VAL A 58 6.86 1.94 -5.87
CA VAL A 58 7.60 2.24 -7.10
C VAL A 58 8.55 1.10 -7.46
N LEU A 59 9.39 0.66 -6.53
CA LEU A 59 10.42 -0.35 -6.78
C LEU A 59 9.86 -1.79 -6.61
N GLN A 60 8.90 -2.15 -7.45
CA GLN A 60 8.13 -3.38 -7.32
C GLN A 60 8.89 -4.65 -7.76
N THR A 61 10.09 -4.52 -8.32
CA THR A 61 10.88 -5.66 -8.80
C THR A 61 11.18 -6.63 -7.67
N GLY A 62 10.84 -7.91 -7.86
CA GLY A 62 11.04 -8.94 -6.83
C GLY A 62 10.01 -8.94 -5.70
N ALA A 63 9.08 -7.98 -5.65
CA ALA A 63 8.07 -7.90 -4.60
C ALA A 63 6.94 -8.95 -4.72
N GLY A 64 6.93 -9.76 -5.78
CA GLY A 64 5.85 -10.72 -6.05
C GLY A 64 4.58 -10.08 -6.63
N GLN A 65 3.50 -10.86 -6.68
CA GLN A 65 2.24 -10.43 -7.29
C GLN A 65 1.49 -9.45 -6.39
N ALA A 66 0.93 -8.39 -6.97
CA ALA A 66 0.04 -7.42 -6.32
C ALA A 66 0.52 -6.96 -4.92
N PRO A 67 1.61 -6.19 -4.79
CA PRO A 67 2.16 -5.79 -3.49
C PRO A 67 1.14 -5.15 -2.52
N ALA A 68 0.23 -4.29 -3.01
CA ALA A 68 -0.82 -3.70 -2.19
C ALA A 68 -1.69 -4.77 -1.50
N ARG A 69 -1.95 -5.87 -2.21
CA ARG A 69 -2.73 -7.00 -1.70
C ARG A 69 -1.97 -7.77 -0.62
N GLN A 70 -0.67 -7.96 -0.79
CA GLN A 70 0.18 -8.57 0.24
C GLN A 70 0.18 -7.73 1.52
N ALA A 71 0.32 -6.41 1.40
CA ALA A 71 0.25 -5.51 2.54
C ALA A 71 -1.11 -5.57 3.25
N ALA A 72 -2.21 -5.57 2.50
CA ALA A 72 -3.56 -5.68 3.06
C ALA A 72 -3.79 -7.01 3.80
N MET A 73 -3.43 -8.14 3.18
CA MET A 73 -3.58 -9.47 3.80
C MET A 73 -2.73 -9.62 5.06
N ASN A 74 -1.48 -9.15 5.03
CA ASN A 74 -0.58 -9.18 6.19
C ASN A 74 -1.02 -8.20 7.30
N ALA A 75 -1.83 -7.19 6.97
CA ALA A 75 -2.51 -6.33 7.95
C ALA A 75 -3.80 -6.94 8.52
N GLY A 76 -4.19 -8.14 8.08
CA GLY A 76 -5.37 -8.87 8.55
C GLY A 76 -6.64 -8.60 7.75
N LEU A 77 -6.60 -7.85 6.65
CA LEU A 77 -7.77 -7.65 5.80
C LEU A 77 -8.16 -8.95 5.07
N PRO A 78 -9.47 -9.22 4.89
CA PRO A 78 -9.95 -10.40 4.19
C PRO A 78 -9.40 -10.54 2.78
N VAL A 79 -9.32 -11.79 2.31
CA VAL A 79 -8.99 -12.09 0.91
C VAL A 79 -10.05 -11.60 -0.08
N THR A 80 -11.20 -11.15 0.39
CA THR A 80 -12.22 -10.54 -0.47
C THR A 80 -11.99 -9.03 -0.66
N THR A 81 -11.16 -8.39 0.17
CA THR A 81 -10.90 -6.94 0.09
C THR A 81 -10.16 -6.57 -1.21
N PRO A 82 -10.77 -5.79 -2.11
CA PRO A 82 -10.12 -5.34 -3.34
C PRO A 82 -8.85 -4.52 -3.03
N CYS A 83 -7.82 -4.67 -3.86
CA CYS A 83 -6.53 -4.00 -3.67
C CYS A 83 -5.91 -3.61 -5.02
N THR A 84 -5.33 -2.43 -5.11
CA THR A 84 -4.61 -1.96 -6.30
C THR A 84 -3.27 -1.34 -5.92
N THR A 85 -2.20 -1.78 -6.58
CA THR A 85 -0.88 -1.17 -6.44
C THR A 85 -0.71 -0.08 -7.48
N ILE A 86 -0.35 1.13 -7.05
CA ILE A 86 -0.23 2.30 -7.92
C ILE A 86 1.24 2.66 -8.08
N ASN A 87 1.65 2.94 -9.31
CA ASN A 87 2.98 3.49 -9.60
C ASN A 87 2.84 4.80 -10.38
N LYS A 88 3.05 5.91 -9.67
CA LYS A 88 3.24 7.26 -10.21
C LYS A 88 4.53 7.87 -9.64
N VAL A 89 5.60 7.07 -9.58
CA VAL A 89 6.90 7.45 -8.99
C VAL A 89 6.68 8.08 -7.60
N CYS A 90 7.30 9.23 -7.28
CA CYS A 90 7.19 9.89 -5.98
C CYS A 90 5.74 10.28 -5.62
N GLY A 91 4.87 10.45 -6.61
CA GLY A 91 3.47 10.82 -6.43
C GLY A 91 2.52 9.64 -6.17
N SER A 92 3.03 8.41 -6.02
CA SER A 92 2.18 7.20 -5.96
C SER A 92 1.19 7.20 -4.80
N SER A 93 1.64 7.54 -3.58
CA SER A 93 0.76 7.56 -2.40
C SER A 93 -0.27 8.69 -2.46
N LEU A 94 0.13 9.86 -2.93
CA LEU A 94 -0.80 10.97 -3.11
C LEU A 94 -1.82 10.66 -4.22
N LYS A 95 -1.39 9.98 -5.29
CA LYS A 95 -2.31 9.52 -6.33
C LYS A 95 -3.29 8.48 -5.79
N ALA A 96 -2.87 7.58 -4.90
CA ALA A 96 -3.76 6.66 -4.20
C ALA A 96 -4.86 7.42 -3.44
N ALA A 97 -4.49 8.43 -2.65
CA ALA A 97 -5.46 9.26 -1.92
C ALA A 97 -6.40 10.03 -2.87
N MET A 98 -5.89 10.54 -4.00
CA MET A 98 -6.72 11.22 -5.00
C MET A 98 -7.73 10.28 -5.68
N ILE A 99 -7.35 9.03 -5.97
CA ILE A 99 -8.26 8.02 -6.52
C ILE A 99 -9.34 7.68 -5.49
N ALA A 100 -8.97 7.41 -4.24
CA ALA A 100 -9.91 7.15 -3.15
C ALA A 100 -10.93 8.30 -2.97
N ALA A 101 -10.45 9.55 -2.96
CA ALA A 101 -11.33 10.71 -2.88
C ALA A 101 -12.25 10.84 -4.10
N THR A 102 -11.80 10.44 -5.28
CA THR A 102 -12.62 10.43 -6.51
C THR A 102 -13.72 9.38 -6.41
N GLU A 103 -13.42 8.16 -5.96
CA GLU A 103 -14.40 7.09 -5.79
C GLU A 103 -15.48 7.44 -4.75
N ILE A 104 -15.08 8.01 -3.62
CA ILE A 104 -16.01 8.48 -2.59
C ILE A 104 -16.94 9.58 -3.14
N ARG A 105 -16.38 10.57 -3.86
CA ARG A 105 -17.17 11.64 -4.47
C ARG A 105 -18.10 11.14 -5.58
N ALA A 106 -17.73 10.04 -6.24
CA ALA A 106 -18.53 9.37 -7.27
C ALA A 106 -19.59 8.42 -6.69
N GLY A 107 -19.56 8.13 -5.39
CA GLY A 107 -20.46 7.16 -4.76
C GLY A 107 -20.13 5.70 -5.05
N VAL A 108 -18.90 5.42 -5.51
CA VAL A 108 -18.42 4.05 -5.82
C VAL A 108 -17.94 3.33 -4.57
N SER A 109 -17.36 4.08 -3.62
CA SER A 109 -16.85 3.55 -2.36
C SER A 109 -17.22 4.47 -1.21
N ASN A 110 -17.42 3.90 -0.03
CA ASN A 110 -17.70 4.63 1.20
C ASN A 110 -16.44 4.75 2.07
N MET A 111 -15.58 3.74 2.07
CA MET A 111 -14.38 3.73 2.90
C MET A 111 -13.22 3.02 2.20
N VAL A 112 -12.10 3.72 2.09
CA VAL A 112 -10.94 3.29 1.31
C VAL A 112 -9.67 3.49 2.13
N VAL A 113 -8.81 2.49 2.17
CA VAL A 113 -7.44 2.64 2.69
C VAL A 113 -6.58 3.17 1.54
N ALA A 114 -5.92 4.31 1.74
CA ALA A 114 -5.02 4.89 0.75
C ALA A 114 -3.68 5.24 1.38
N GLY A 115 -2.58 4.90 0.71
CA GLY A 115 -1.24 5.17 1.21
C GLY A 115 -0.15 4.77 0.24
N GLY A 116 1.04 4.49 0.78
CA GLY A 116 2.16 3.97 0.02
C GLY A 116 3.19 3.31 0.91
N MET A 117 4.09 2.57 0.26
CA MET A 117 5.11 1.76 0.90
C MET A 117 6.31 1.67 -0.04
N GLU A 118 7.51 1.64 0.52
CA GLU A 118 8.75 1.58 -0.26
C GLU A 118 9.90 1.03 0.59
N SER A 119 10.80 0.29 -0.03
CA SER A 119 12.04 -0.20 0.60
C SER A 119 13.19 -0.15 -0.39
N MET A 120 13.83 1.02 -0.50
CA MET A 120 14.94 1.23 -1.43
C MET A 120 16.16 0.36 -1.11
N SER A 121 16.36 0.01 0.17
CA SER A 121 17.44 -0.90 0.61
C SER A 121 17.28 -2.31 0.05
N ASN A 122 16.04 -2.74 -0.20
CA ASN A 122 15.70 -4.08 -0.71
C ASN A 122 15.49 -4.12 -2.22
N ALA A 123 15.73 -3.02 -2.92
CA ALA A 123 15.62 -2.98 -4.37
C ALA A 123 16.68 -3.92 -4.99
N PRO A 124 16.28 -4.92 -5.80
CA PRO A 124 17.22 -5.92 -6.30
C PRO A 124 18.05 -5.37 -7.47
N HIS A 125 19.23 -5.94 -7.65
CA HIS A 125 19.91 -5.88 -8.94
C HIS A 125 19.18 -6.77 -9.94
N PHE A 126 19.11 -6.36 -11.22
CA PHE A 126 18.57 -7.19 -12.28
C PHE A 126 19.40 -7.08 -13.56
N VAL A 127 19.48 -8.18 -14.30
CA VAL A 127 20.23 -8.28 -15.55
C VAL A 127 19.24 -8.32 -16.72
N ARG A 128 19.40 -7.40 -17.68
CA ARG A 128 18.61 -7.40 -18.91
C ARG A 128 19.12 -8.47 -19.87
N GLY A 129 18.23 -9.12 -20.60
CA GLY A 129 18.60 -10.10 -21.62
C GLY A 129 18.88 -11.52 -21.12
N ALA A 130 19.05 -11.75 -19.82
CA ALA A 130 19.36 -13.07 -19.25
C ALA A 130 18.36 -14.18 -19.65
N ARG A 131 17.08 -13.83 -19.89
CA ARG A 131 16.05 -14.78 -20.34
C ARG A 131 16.29 -15.33 -21.75
N ARG A 132 17.07 -14.64 -22.60
CA ARG A 132 17.33 -15.04 -23.99
C ARG A 132 18.43 -16.11 -24.12
N GLY A 133 19.11 -16.47 -23.02
CA GLY A 133 20.37 -17.22 -23.09
C GLY A 133 21.55 -16.29 -23.36
N ALA A 134 22.77 -16.81 -23.24
CA ALA A 134 24.00 -16.13 -23.64
C ALA A 134 24.12 -16.10 -25.17
#